data_AF-A0A2P2BX89-F1
#
_entry.id   AF-A0A2P2BX89-F1
#
_cell.length_a   1.000
_cell.length_b   1.000
_cell.length_c   1.000
_cell.angle_alpha   90.00
_cell.angle_beta   90.00
_cell.angle_gamma   90.00
#
_symmetry.space_group_name_H-M   'P 1'
#
loop_
_entity.id
_entity.type
_entity.pdbx_description
1 polymer ?
#
loop_
_entity_poly.entity_id
_entity_poly.type
_entity_poly.pdbx_seq_one_letter_code
_entity_poly.pdbx_strand_id
1 'polypeptide(L)'
;MSDWVGVVIGGLALGLSGYTWIVQHRRQVLADRAADVTVAFHWLRVRAHVTIPGRGEFQAGYHLVLTNRGPAAARNVDVRLSDSDGHPLTLLDLVPGELPLAVLDADGRYPIPWIYEPFSRHARRFEAIVSWTDDAGPHQRRVPLRRGQLPD
;
A
#
# COMPACT_ATOMS: atom_id res chain seq x y z
N MET A 1 -38.80 24.04 36.22
CA MET A 1 -38.44 22.89 35.36
C MET A 1 -37.30 23.20 34.38
N SER A 2 -36.97 24.46 34.09
CA SER A 2 -35.92 24.86 33.12
C SER A 2 -34.48 24.59 33.56
N ASP A 3 -34.14 24.74 34.84
CA ASP A 3 -32.74 24.69 35.30
C ASP A 3 -32.14 23.28 35.27
N TRP A 4 -32.95 22.25 35.53
CA TRP A 4 -32.50 20.86 35.52
C TRP A 4 -32.15 20.37 34.10
N VAL A 5 -32.89 20.86 33.11
CA VAL A 5 -32.63 20.56 31.68
C VAL A 5 -31.29 21.15 31.24
N GLY A 6 -30.95 22.36 31.69
CA GLY A 6 -29.65 22.99 31.41
C GLY A 6 -28.47 22.20 31.98
N VAL A 7 -28.59 21.69 33.21
CA VAL A 7 -27.57 20.85 33.85
C VAL A 7 -27.38 19.52 33.10
N VAL A 8 -28.48 18.88 32.69
CA VAL A 8 -28.41 17.61 31.93
C VAL A 8 -27.78 17.82 30.56
N ILE A 9 -28.15 18.88 29.83
CA ILE A 9 -27.57 19.21 28.53
C ILE A 9 -26.07 19.53 28.68
N GLY A 10 -25.69 20.31 29.69
CA GLY A 10 -24.29 20.62 29.99
C GLY A 10 -23.47 19.38 30.32
N GLY A 11 -24.01 18.46 31.14
CA GLY A 11 -23.38 17.19 31.46
C GLY A 11 -23.19 16.29 30.24
N LEU A 12 -24.20 16.21 29.37
CA LEU A 12 -24.12 15.45 28.11
C LEU A 12 -23.10 16.05 27.14
N ALA A 13 -23.03 17.38 27.04
CA ALA A 13 -22.06 18.06 26.18
C ALA A 13 -20.61 17.82 26.65
N LEU A 14 -20.36 17.90 27.97
CA LEU A 14 -19.06 17.57 28.55
C LEU A 14 -18.70 16.10 28.36
N GLY A 15 -19.68 15.19 28.54
CA GLY A 15 -19.51 13.77 28.29
C GLY A 15 -19.15 13.47 26.83
N LEU A 16 -19.86 14.09 25.87
CA LEU A 16 -19.60 13.95 24.44
C LEU A 16 -18.22 14.52 24.08
N SER A 17 -17.87 15.69 24.60
CA SER A 17 -16.58 16.34 24.33
C SER A 17 -15.40 15.57 24.91
N GLY A 18 -15.53 15.03 26.13
CA GLY A 18 -14.52 14.13 26.71
C GLY A 18 -14.38 12.84 25.90
N TYR A 19 -15.50 12.25 25.47
CA TYR A 19 -15.50 11.04 24.63
C TYR A 19 -14.81 11.28 23.28
N THR A 20 -15.14 12.37 22.57
CA THR A 20 -14.51 12.69 21.28
C THR A 20 -13.02 12.94 21.44
N TRP A 21 -12.58 13.64 22.50
CA TRP A 21 -11.16 13.84 22.78
C TRP A 21 -10.41 12.51 23.00
N ILE A 22 -10.95 11.60 23.82
CA ILE A 22 -10.32 10.29 24.06
C ILE A 22 -10.21 9.48 22.76
N VAL A 23 -11.27 9.47 21.94
CA VAL A 23 -11.27 8.76 20.65
C VAL A 23 -10.26 9.38 19.69
N GLN A 24 -10.20 10.71 19.60
CA GLN A 24 -9.29 11.41 18.71
C GLN A 24 -7.83 11.23 19.14
N HIS A 25 -7.55 11.31 20.44
CA HIS A 25 -6.20 11.11 20.97
C HIS A 25 -5.72 9.67 20.72
N ARG A 26 -6.58 8.67 20.93
CA ARG A 26 -6.25 7.27 20.58
C ARG A 26 -5.98 7.10 19.09
N ARG A 27 -6.78 7.73 18.23
CA ARG A 27 -6.56 7.69 16.77
C ARG A 27 -5.24 8.33 16.36
N GLN A 28 -4.85 9.45 16.98
CA GLN A 28 -3.57 10.09 16.72
C GLN A 28 -2.40 9.19 17.11
N VAL A 29 -2.42 8.61 18.32
CA VAL A 29 -1.38 7.69 18.78
C VAL A 29 -1.27 6.45 17.87
N LEU A 30 -2.40 5.97 17.35
CA LEU A 30 -2.40 4.88 16.37
C LEU A 30 -1.86 5.32 15.00
N ALA A 31 -2.20 6.52 14.54
CA ALA A 31 -1.70 7.07 13.28
C ALA A 31 -0.18 7.28 13.30
N ASP A 32 0.36 7.76 14.43
CA ASP A 32 1.81 7.92 14.64
C ASP A 32 2.57 6.58 14.68
N ARG A 33 1.84 5.45 14.73
CA ARG A 33 2.37 4.08 14.78
C ARG A 33 1.88 3.21 13.62
N ALA A 34 1.20 3.79 12.64
CA ALA A 34 0.69 3.06 11.49
C ALA A 34 1.70 3.12 10.35
N ALA A 35 1.88 2.00 9.66
CA ALA A 35 2.56 1.98 8.38
C ALA A 35 1.59 2.41 7.28
N ASP A 36 2.10 3.06 6.24
CA ASP A 36 1.31 3.53 5.10
C ASP A 36 1.89 2.97 3.80
N VAL A 37 1.58 1.70 3.51
CA VAL A 37 2.13 1.04 2.32
C VAL A 37 1.31 1.39 1.08
N THR A 38 2.03 1.77 0.02
CA THR A 38 1.48 2.01 -1.31
C THR A 38 2.39 1.43 -2.38
N VAL A 39 1.93 1.46 -3.62
CA VAL A 39 2.66 0.96 -4.78
C VAL A 39 2.50 1.92 -5.95
N ALA A 40 3.58 2.13 -6.70
CA ALA A 40 3.55 2.98 -7.89
C ALA A 40 4.48 2.47 -8.99
N PHE A 41 4.21 2.87 -10.23
CA PHE A 41 5.18 2.68 -11.31
C PHE A 41 6.25 3.76 -11.28
N HIS A 42 7.50 3.34 -11.25
CA HIS A 42 8.64 4.21 -11.47
C HIS A 42 9.22 3.95 -12.86
N TRP A 43 9.26 4.98 -13.71
CA TRP A 43 9.81 4.88 -15.05
C TRP A 43 11.34 4.89 -15.01
N LEU A 44 11.98 3.96 -15.72
CA LEU A 44 13.43 3.91 -15.84
C LEU A 44 13.90 4.65 -17.09
N ARG A 45 14.90 5.52 -16.94
CA ARG A 45 15.57 6.20 -18.07
C ARG A 45 16.31 5.22 -18.98
N VAL A 46 16.90 4.19 -18.37
CA VAL A 46 17.58 3.08 -19.06
C VAL A 46 16.83 1.80 -18.70
N ARG A 47 16.46 1.01 -19.71
CA ARG A 47 15.73 -0.24 -19.47
C ARG A 47 16.60 -1.22 -18.67
N ALA A 48 16.03 -1.81 -17.62
CA ALA A 48 16.67 -2.89 -16.89
C ALA A 48 16.60 -4.16 -17.74
N HIS A 49 17.75 -4.82 -17.92
CA HIS A 49 17.83 -6.12 -18.57
C HIS A 49 17.80 -7.17 -17.46
N VAL A 50 16.84 -8.09 -17.54
CA VAL A 50 16.59 -9.10 -16.52
C VAL A 50 16.61 -10.46 -17.19
N THR A 51 17.47 -11.34 -16.71
CA THR A 51 17.54 -12.73 -17.16
C THR A 51 16.73 -13.59 -16.21
N ILE A 52 15.63 -14.15 -16.69
CA ILE A 52 14.78 -15.05 -15.91
C ILE A 52 15.16 -16.50 -16.24
N PRO A 53 15.60 -17.30 -15.26
CA PRO A 53 15.96 -18.69 -15.47
C PRO A 53 14.84 -19.48 -16.17
N GLY A 54 15.18 -20.16 -17.26
CA GLY A 54 14.23 -20.97 -18.04
C GLY A 54 13.26 -20.18 -18.93
N ARG A 55 13.31 -18.83 -18.94
CA ARG A 55 12.43 -18.00 -19.79
C ARG A 55 13.18 -17.04 -20.72
N GLY A 56 14.44 -16.74 -20.42
CA GLY A 56 15.29 -15.90 -21.27
C GLY A 56 15.44 -14.48 -20.73
N GLU A 57 15.80 -13.56 -21.62
CA GLU A 57 16.09 -12.18 -21.27
C GLU A 57 14.92 -11.25 -21.59
N PHE A 58 14.59 -10.37 -20.64
CA PHE A 58 13.51 -9.41 -20.73
C PHE A 58 14.03 -8.01 -20.45
N GLN A 59 13.37 -7.01 -21.06
CA GLN A 59 13.65 -5.60 -20.78
C GLN A 59 12.48 -4.98 -20.00
N ALA A 60 12.75 -4.55 -18.77
CA ALA A 60 11.80 -3.77 -17.98
C ALA A 60 12.02 -2.27 -18.20
N GLY A 61 11.00 -1.57 -18.67
CA GLY A 61 11.00 -0.10 -18.76
C GLY A 61 10.54 0.59 -17.48
N TYR A 62 9.96 -0.16 -16.54
CA TYR A 62 9.40 0.36 -15.30
C TYR A 62 9.79 -0.56 -14.13
N HIS A 63 9.85 -0.01 -12.93
CA HIS A 63 9.77 -0.77 -11.69
C HIS A 63 8.39 -0.57 -11.06
N LEU A 64 7.83 -1.63 -10.50
CA LEU A 64 6.78 -1.56 -9.52
C LEU A 64 7.45 -1.29 -8.16
N VAL A 65 7.20 -0.14 -7.55
CA VAL A 65 7.87 0.25 -6.31
C VAL A 65 6.89 0.22 -5.16
N LEU A 66 7.08 -0.72 -4.23
CA LEU A 66 6.42 -0.69 -2.93
C LEU A 66 7.08 0.39 -2.08
N THR A 67 6.29 1.23 -1.43
CA THR A 67 6.77 2.31 -0.57
C THR A 67 5.96 2.33 0.71
N ASN A 68 6.63 2.39 1.85
CA ASN A 68 5.99 2.71 3.13
C ASN A 68 6.17 4.19 3.43
N ARG A 69 5.09 4.96 3.45
CA ARG A 69 5.08 6.40 3.75
C ARG A 69 4.71 6.70 5.20
N GLY A 70 4.47 5.66 5.99
CA GLY A 70 4.06 5.77 7.37
C GLY A 70 5.26 5.83 8.30
N PRO A 71 5.09 6.38 9.51
CA PRO A 71 6.16 6.47 10.51
C PRO A 71 6.57 5.11 11.10
N ALA A 72 5.75 4.05 10.95
CA ALA A 72 6.05 2.72 11.46
C ALA A 72 6.45 1.74 10.36
N ALA A 73 7.20 0.70 10.72
CA ALA A 73 7.57 -0.38 9.81
C ALA A 73 6.36 -1.27 9.48
N ALA A 74 6.21 -1.62 8.21
CA ALA A 74 5.24 -2.60 7.74
C ALA A 74 5.87 -4.01 7.76
N ARG A 75 5.09 -5.03 8.09
CA ARG A 75 5.49 -6.45 8.10
C ARG A 75 4.60 -7.27 7.18
N ASN A 76 5.09 -8.40 6.70
CA ASN A 76 4.35 -9.30 5.81
C ASN A 76 3.75 -8.55 4.60
N VAL A 77 4.56 -7.72 3.95
CA VAL A 77 4.10 -6.87 2.84
C VAL A 77 3.97 -7.71 1.58
N ASP A 78 2.74 -7.89 1.11
CA ASP A 78 2.43 -8.63 -0.11
C ASP A 78 1.79 -7.71 -1.15
N VAL A 79 1.94 -8.08 -2.43
CA VAL A 79 1.27 -7.40 -3.54
C VAL A 79 0.72 -8.41 -4.53
N ARG A 80 -0.58 -8.28 -4.81
CA ARG A 80 -1.27 -9.02 -5.87
C ARG A 80 -1.67 -8.08 -6.99
N LEU A 81 -1.51 -8.52 -8.22
CA LEU A 81 -1.73 -7.69 -9.39
C LEU A 81 -2.84 -8.28 -10.25
N SER A 82 -3.63 -7.41 -10.85
CA SER A 82 -4.59 -7.77 -11.88
C SER A 82 -4.61 -6.74 -13.02
N ASP A 83 -5.04 -7.18 -14.20
CA ASP A 83 -5.32 -6.27 -15.32
C ASP A 83 -6.63 -5.51 -15.13
N SER A 84 -6.98 -4.67 -16.09
CA SER A 84 -8.22 -3.87 -16.07
C SER A 84 -9.51 -4.69 -16.05
N ASP A 85 -9.42 -5.96 -16.43
CA ASP A 85 -10.56 -6.87 -16.52
C ASP A 85 -10.58 -7.84 -15.32
N GLY A 86 -9.67 -7.67 -14.36
CA GLY A 86 -9.56 -8.48 -13.15
C GLY A 86 -8.78 -9.79 -13.32
N HIS A 87 -8.13 -10.02 -14.45
CA HIS A 87 -7.30 -11.22 -14.61
C HIS A 87 -6.01 -11.09 -13.78
N PRO A 88 -5.64 -12.12 -13.01
CA PRO A 88 -4.45 -12.08 -12.18
C PRO A 88 -3.18 -11.99 -13.04
N LEU A 89 -2.21 -11.22 -12.55
CA LEU A 89 -0.88 -11.08 -13.13
C LEU A 89 0.16 -11.60 -12.15
N THR A 90 1.14 -12.34 -12.67
CA THR A 90 2.25 -12.89 -11.90
C THR A 90 3.54 -12.17 -12.25
N LEU A 91 4.24 -11.61 -11.27
CA LEU A 91 5.57 -11.04 -11.46
C LEU A 91 6.60 -12.16 -11.65
N LEU A 92 7.52 -11.98 -12.61
CA LEU A 92 8.46 -13.03 -12.99
C LEU A 92 9.85 -12.87 -12.38
N ASP A 93 10.25 -11.64 -12.06
CA ASP A 93 11.54 -11.33 -11.45
C ASP A 93 11.42 -11.26 -9.93
N LEU A 94 10.87 -12.32 -9.35
CA LEU A 94 10.80 -12.51 -7.91
C LEU A 94 11.49 -13.82 -7.56
N VAL A 95 12.42 -13.77 -6.61
CA VAL A 95 13.04 -14.95 -6.02
C VAL A 95 11.96 -15.75 -5.28
N PRO A 96 11.97 -17.10 -5.32
CA PRO A 96 11.03 -17.90 -4.55
C PRO A 96 11.05 -17.54 -3.06
N GLY A 97 9.89 -17.15 -2.52
CA GLY A 97 9.74 -16.73 -1.11
C GLY A 97 10.13 -15.28 -0.83
N GLU A 98 10.44 -14.48 -1.86
CA GLU A 98 10.73 -13.05 -1.69
C GLU A 98 9.52 -12.24 -1.25
N LEU A 99 8.34 -12.57 -1.77
CA LEU A 99 7.05 -12.06 -1.28
C LEU A 99 6.32 -13.14 -0.46
N PRO A 100 5.67 -12.77 0.65
CA PRO A 100 5.59 -11.42 1.23
C PRO A 100 6.93 -10.94 1.81
N LEU A 101 7.23 -9.64 1.67
CA LEU A 101 8.40 -9.05 2.33
C LEU A 101 8.23 -9.15 3.84
N ALA A 102 9.27 -9.64 4.52
CA ALA A 102 9.26 -9.76 5.98
C ALA A 102 9.03 -8.40 6.66
N VAL A 103 9.76 -7.37 6.23
CA VAL A 103 9.70 -6.01 6.76
C VAL A 103 9.92 -4.98 5.64
N LEU A 104 9.20 -3.88 5.69
CA LEU A 104 9.44 -2.66 4.94
C LEU A 104 9.46 -1.48 5.92
N ASP A 105 10.65 -0.96 6.21
CA ASP A 105 10.86 0.11 7.19
C ASP A 105 10.11 1.41 6.82
N ALA A 106 10.02 2.33 7.78
CA ALA A 106 9.50 3.67 7.53
C ALA A 106 10.33 4.36 6.41
N ASP A 107 9.63 5.03 5.48
CA ASP A 107 10.19 5.58 4.24
C ASP A 107 10.88 4.57 3.30
N GLY A 108 10.81 3.28 3.64
CA GLY A 108 11.40 2.18 2.91
C GLY A 108 10.80 2.05 1.51
N ARG A 109 11.66 1.71 0.55
CA ARG A 109 11.29 1.48 -0.84
C ARG A 109 11.83 0.14 -1.30
N TYR A 110 10.97 -0.61 -1.98
CA TYR A 110 11.33 -1.90 -2.54
C TYR A 110 10.93 -1.96 -4.02
N PRO A 111 11.88 -1.77 -4.94
CA PRO A 111 11.63 -1.79 -6.38
C PRO A 111 11.64 -3.22 -6.93
N ILE A 112 10.62 -3.57 -7.72
CA ILE A 112 10.51 -4.85 -8.44
C ILE A 112 10.47 -4.55 -9.94
N PRO A 113 11.32 -5.18 -10.77
CA PRO A 113 11.23 -5.02 -12.22
C PRO A 113 9.85 -5.41 -12.78
N TRP A 114 9.26 -4.53 -13.59
CA TRP A 114 7.93 -4.76 -14.15
C TRP A 114 7.97 -5.73 -15.32
N ILE A 115 8.06 -7.01 -14.99
CA ILE A 115 8.01 -8.16 -15.91
C ILE A 115 6.98 -9.12 -15.35
N TYR A 116 5.93 -9.39 -16.13
CA TYR A 116 4.75 -10.09 -15.64
C TYR A 116 4.16 -11.02 -16.68
N GLU A 117 3.40 -12.01 -16.23
CA GLU A 117 2.58 -12.87 -17.06
C GLU A 117 1.10 -12.84 -16.68
N PRO A 118 0.20 -13.08 -17.66
CA PRO A 118 0.46 -13.26 -19.08
C PRO A 118 0.85 -11.95 -19.82
N PHE A 119 1.81 -12.02 -20.76
CA PHE A 119 2.27 -10.87 -21.56
C PHE A 119 1.28 -10.39 -22.62
N SER A 120 0.19 -11.14 -22.87
CA SER A 120 -0.67 -11.02 -24.04
C SER A 120 -1.54 -9.76 -24.09
N ARG A 121 -1.48 -8.91 -23.06
CA ARG A 121 -2.28 -7.69 -22.97
C ARG A 121 -1.34 -6.49 -22.87
N HIS A 122 -1.30 -5.67 -23.92
CA HIS A 122 -0.73 -4.30 -23.89
C HIS A 122 -1.60 -3.36 -23.02
N ALA A 123 -2.05 -3.86 -21.87
CA ALA A 123 -2.85 -3.12 -20.92
C ALA A 123 -2.01 -1.94 -20.39
N ARG A 124 -2.67 -0.79 -20.29
CA ARG A 124 -2.09 0.41 -19.68
C ARG A 124 -2.57 0.62 -18.25
N ARG A 125 -3.64 -0.08 -17.85
CA ARG A 125 -4.32 0.03 -16.55
C ARG A 125 -4.23 -1.31 -15.84
N PHE A 126 -3.91 -1.24 -14.56
CA PHE A 126 -3.71 -2.38 -13.68
C PHE A 126 -4.30 -2.02 -12.31
N GLU A 127 -4.58 -3.03 -11.50
CA GLU A 127 -4.93 -2.87 -10.10
C GLU A 127 -3.90 -3.65 -9.28
N ALA A 128 -3.38 -3.02 -8.23
CA ALA A 128 -2.56 -3.69 -7.24
C ALA A 128 -3.29 -3.73 -5.91
N ILE A 129 -3.33 -4.89 -5.30
CA ILE A 129 -3.82 -5.10 -3.95
C ILE A 129 -2.60 -5.33 -3.08
N VAL A 130 -2.26 -4.34 -2.26
CA VAL A 130 -1.16 -4.40 -1.30
C VAL A 130 -1.74 -4.75 0.06
N SER A 131 -1.12 -5.69 0.77
CA SER A 131 -1.49 -6.03 2.15
C SER A 131 -0.26 -6.05 3.04
N TRP A 132 -0.43 -5.62 4.29
CA TRP A 132 0.64 -5.60 5.29
C TRP A 132 0.06 -5.76 6.70
N THR A 133 0.94 -5.90 7.68
CA THR A 133 0.60 -5.85 9.10
C THR A 133 1.52 -4.85 9.79
N ASP A 134 0.97 -4.04 10.67
CA ASP A 134 1.73 -3.18 11.57
C ASP A 134 1.20 -3.32 13.01
N ASP A 135 1.63 -2.45 13.91
CA ASP A 135 1.24 -2.50 15.32
C ASP A 135 -0.26 -2.13 15.53
N ALA A 136 -0.92 -1.55 14.53
CA ALA A 136 -2.37 -1.30 14.52
C ALA A 136 -3.18 -2.48 13.95
N GLY A 137 -2.53 -3.46 13.31
CA GLY A 137 -3.15 -4.70 12.84
C GLY A 137 -2.92 -4.97 11.35
N PRO A 138 -3.73 -5.86 10.74
CA PRO A 138 -3.65 -6.15 9.31
C PRO A 138 -4.35 -5.07 8.49
N HIS A 139 -3.74 -4.73 7.36
CA HIS A 139 -4.23 -3.71 6.43
C HIS A 139 -4.22 -4.22 5.00
N GLN A 140 -5.09 -3.65 4.18
CA GLN A 140 -5.14 -3.89 2.76
C GLN A 140 -5.51 -2.62 2.02
N ARG A 141 -4.86 -2.38 0.88
CA ARG A 141 -5.13 -1.25 0.01
C ARG A 141 -5.20 -1.68 -1.44
N ARG A 142 -6.21 -1.19 -2.13
CA ARG A 142 -6.32 -1.27 -3.59
C ARG A 142 -5.74 -0.01 -4.19
N VAL A 143 -4.81 -0.16 -5.11
CA VAL A 143 -4.10 0.93 -5.78
C VAL A 143 -4.30 0.78 -7.29
N PRO A 144 -5.03 1.69 -7.94
CA PRO A 144 -5.10 1.72 -9.39
C PRO A 144 -3.74 2.16 -9.94
N LEU A 145 -3.20 1.39 -10.87
CA LEU A 145 -1.90 1.62 -11.48
C LEU A 145 -2.06 1.90 -12.97
N ARG A 146 -1.29 2.86 -13.49
CA ARG A 146 -1.33 3.22 -14.90
C ARG A 146 0.08 3.41 -15.45
N ARG A 147 0.41 2.67 -16.51
CA ARG A 147 1.67 2.88 -17.26
C ARG A 147 1.62 4.22 -18.01
N GLY A 148 2.70 4.98 -17.93
CA GLY A 148 2.81 6.31 -18.54
C GLY A 148 2.23 7.45 -17.71
N GLN A 149 1.74 7.19 -16.49
CA GLN A 149 1.46 8.22 -15.50
C GLN A 149 2.76 8.44 -14.71
N LEU A 150 3.39 9.62 -14.88
CA LEU A 150 4.52 10.03 -14.04
C LEU A 150 3.97 10.30 -12.63
N PRO A 151 4.71 9.94 -11.56
CA PRO A 151 4.36 10.40 -10.22
C PRO A 151 4.40 11.93 -10.19
N ASP A 152 3.34 12.56 -9.68
CA ASP A 152 3.33 13.99 -9.34
C ASP A 152 4.36 14.30 -8.25
#